data_AF-A0A2D8Q6E2-F1
#
_entry.id   AF-A0A2D8Q6E2-F1
#
_cell.length_a   1.000
_cell.length_b   1.000
_cell.length_c   1.000
_cell.angle_alpha   90.00
_cell.angle_beta   90.00
_cell.angle_gamma   90.00
#
_symmetry.space_group_name_H-M   'P 1'
#
loop_
_entity.id
_entity.type
_entity.pdbx_description
1 polymer ?
#
loop_
_entity_poly.entity_id
_entity_poly.type
_entity_poly.pdbx_seq_one_letter_code
_entity_poly.pdbx_strand_id
1 'polypeptide(L)'
;GAARLKLGAELDLIEPDVFRLCWIVDFPMYEFDEKLDQIVFSHNPFSMPQGGLEALNTKDPLEINAYQYDIVCNGVELSSGAIRNHKPEIMYRAFEIAGYGPEVVEDKFGGMLNAFRFGAPPHGGIAPGVDRIVMLLADQPNIREVVAFPMNQQAQDPMMNAPHEATPEQLKELHLRVVLPPKVVKAEKPAGDAAPAAEA
;
A
#
# COMPACT_ATOMS: atom_id res chain seq x y z
N GLY A 1 -3.92 19.72 1.41
CA GLY A 1 -2.91 19.14 2.32
C GLY A 1 -1.60 19.90 2.28
N ALA A 2 -0.81 19.74 1.19
CA ALA A 2 0.57 20.23 1.10
C ALA A 2 0.77 21.74 1.38
N ALA A 3 -0.09 22.60 0.84
CA ALA A 3 0.01 24.05 1.06
C ALA A 3 -0.09 24.43 2.56
N ARG A 4 -0.96 23.74 3.32
CA ARG A 4 -1.12 23.94 4.77
C ARG A 4 0.16 23.61 5.52
N LEU A 5 0.81 22.49 5.18
CA LEU A 5 2.05 22.07 5.82
C LEU A 5 3.19 23.04 5.52
N LYS A 6 3.31 23.47 4.26
CA LYS A 6 4.32 24.46 3.85
C LYS A 6 4.15 25.79 4.60
N LEU A 7 2.94 26.33 4.65
CA LEU A 7 2.66 27.57 5.37
C LEU A 7 2.88 27.41 6.89
N GLY A 8 2.52 26.26 7.46
CA GLY A 8 2.76 25.97 8.88
C GLY A 8 4.25 26.00 9.23
N ALA A 9 5.11 25.48 8.36
CA ALA A 9 6.56 25.55 8.54
C ALA A 9 7.12 26.97 8.32
N GLU A 10 6.70 27.67 7.26
CA GLU A 10 7.18 29.03 6.95
C GLU A 10 6.75 30.07 8.00
N LEU A 11 5.61 29.87 8.66
CA LEU A 11 5.06 30.75 9.70
C LEU A 11 5.39 30.28 11.13
N ASP A 12 6.23 29.26 11.30
CA ASP A 12 6.62 28.71 12.61
C ASP A 12 5.43 28.30 13.50
N LEU A 13 4.41 27.68 12.87
CA LEU A 13 3.19 27.21 13.53
C LEU A 13 3.24 25.73 13.93
N ILE A 14 4.32 25.02 13.56
CA ILE A 14 4.52 23.61 13.89
C ILE A 14 5.38 23.53 15.15
N GLU A 15 4.80 23.06 16.24
CA GLU A 15 5.49 22.92 17.52
C GLU A 15 6.65 21.90 17.40
N PRO A 16 7.91 22.29 17.67
CA PRO A 16 9.03 21.35 17.75
C PRO A 16 8.91 20.49 19.02
N ASP A 17 9.54 19.31 19.02
CA ASP A 17 9.65 18.42 20.19
C ASP A 17 8.32 17.92 20.80
N VAL A 18 7.22 17.97 20.02
CA VAL A 18 5.90 17.51 20.46
C VAL A 18 5.39 16.39 19.57
N PHE A 19 4.91 15.30 20.19
CA PHE A 19 4.18 14.24 19.51
C PHE A 19 2.67 14.49 19.61
N ARG A 20 2.04 14.84 18.50
CA ARG A 20 0.58 14.95 18.36
C ARG A 20 0.06 13.68 17.70
N LEU A 21 -0.65 12.85 18.48
CA LEU A 21 -1.26 11.61 18.01
C LEU A 21 -2.76 11.79 17.78
N CYS A 22 -3.28 11.13 16.75
CA CYS A 22 -4.71 10.96 16.56
C CYS A 22 -5.04 9.58 15.98
N TRP A 23 -6.29 9.17 16.20
CA TRP A 23 -6.89 8.06 15.47
C TRP A 23 -7.63 8.61 14.27
N ILE A 24 -7.42 7.97 13.12
CA ILE A 24 -8.32 8.10 11.98
C ILE A 24 -9.18 6.84 11.97
N VAL A 25 -10.49 7.03 11.94
CA VAL A 25 -11.51 5.98 11.94
C VAL A 25 -12.52 6.27 10.85
N ASP A 26 -13.53 5.41 10.68
CA ASP A 26 -14.61 5.59 9.72
C ASP A 26 -14.11 5.72 8.28
N PHE A 27 -13.14 4.87 7.92
CA PHE A 27 -12.67 4.73 6.55
C PHE A 27 -13.78 4.17 5.66
N PRO A 28 -13.94 4.68 4.43
CA PRO A 28 -14.81 4.06 3.44
C PRO A 28 -14.43 2.60 3.18
N MET A 29 -15.42 1.71 3.11
CA MET A 29 -15.20 0.31 2.70
C MET A 29 -14.89 0.25 1.19
N TYR A 30 -15.56 1.11 0.42
CA TYR A 30 -15.49 1.16 -1.02
C TYR A 30 -15.16 2.56 -1.52
N GLU A 31 -14.60 2.62 -2.72
CA GLU A 31 -14.45 3.85 -3.51
C GLU A 31 -14.81 3.58 -4.97
N PHE A 32 -15.15 4.63 -5.70
CA PHE A 32 -15.39 4.53 -7.14
C PHE A 32 -14.09 4.78 -7.90
N ASP A 33 -13.64 3.79 -8.66
CA ASP A 33 -12.46 3.93 -9.53
C ASP A 33 -12.89 4.48 -10.89
N GLU A 34 -12.57 5.75 -11.17
CA GLU A 34 -12.92 6.43 -12.42
C GLU A 34 -12.25 5.81 -13.67
N LYS A 35 -11.12 5.10 -13.52
CA LYS A 35 -10.41 4.50 -14.64
C LYS A 35 -11.01 3.16 -15.04
N LEU A 36 -11.47 2.41 -14.05
CA LEU A 36 -12.12 1.12 -14.22
C LEU A 36 -13.64 1.24 -14.37
N ASP A 37 -14.21 2.43 -14.12
CA ASP A 37 -15.64 2.72 -14.14
C ASP A 37 -16.44 1.75 -13.24
N GLN A 38 -15.88 1.43 -12.07
CA GLN A 38 -16.44 0.44 -11.15
C GLN A 38 -16.15 0.75 -9.69
N ILE A 39 -16.93 0.15 -8.79
CA ILE A 39 -16.71 0.20 -7.35
C ILE A 39 -15.58 -0.79 -7.01
N VAL A 40 -14.61 -0.33 -6.22
CA VAL A 40 -13.49 -1.13 -5.71
C VAL A 40 -13.38 -0.97 -4.19
N PHE A 41 -12.63 -1.86 -3.54
CA PHE A 41 -12.30 -1.67 -2.13
C PHE A 41 -11.34 -0.49 -1.97
N SER A 42 -11.63 0.42 -1.03
CA SER A 42 -10.75 1.57 -0.79
C SER A 42 -9.44 1.17 -0.10
N HIS A 43 -9.50 0.14 0.76
CA HIS A 43 -8.34 -0.36 1.49
C HIS A 43 -8.29 -1.89 1.50
N ASN A 44 -8.59 -2.50 2.65
CA ASN A 44 -8.43 -3.93 2.84
C ASN A 44 -9.78 -4.66 2.60
N PRO A 45 -9.84 -5.62 1.67
CA PRO A 45 -11.08 -6.32 1.32
C PRO A 45 -11.60 -7.25 2.42
N PHE A 46 -10.81 -7.51 3.45
CA PHE A 46 -11.15 -8.39 4.58
C PHE A 46 -11.61 -7.62 5.82
N SER A 47 -11.73 -6.29 5.75
CA SER A 47 -12.29 -5.50 6.84
C SER A 47 -13.78 -5.79 7.02
N MET A 48 -14.27 -5.76 8.26
CA MET A 48 -15.69 -5.90 8.56
C MET A 48 -16.41 -4.59 8.19
N PRO A 49 -17.45 -4.61 7.34
CA PRO A 49 -18.25 -3.42 7.06
C PRO A 49 -19.05 -3.02 8.31
N GLN A 50 -19.15 -1.73 8.57
CA GLN A 50 -20.03 -1.20 9.61
C GLN A 50 -21.49 -1.47 9.25
N GLY A 51 -22.20 -2.17 10.13
CA GLY A 51 -23.54 -2.70 9.87
C GLY A 51 -23.57 -4.09 9.22
N GLY A 52 -22.43 -4.70 8.95
CA GLY A 52 -22.33 -6.10 8.51
C GLY A 52 -23.06 -6.37 7.20
N LEU A 53 -23.67 -7.56 7.10
CA LEU A 53 -24.38 -8.01 5.90
C LEU A 53 -25.58 -7.12 5.54
N GLU A 54 -26.29 -6.59 6.55
CA GLU A 54 -27.45 -5.73 6.33
C GLU A 54 -27.06 -4.45 5.57
N ALA A 55 -25.96 -3.81 5.98
CA ALA A 55 -25.44 -2.63 5.29
C ALA A 55 -25.11 -2.92 3.82
N LEU A 56 -24.42 -4.04 3.55
CA LEU A 56 -24.07 -4.45 2.17
C LEU A 56 -25.29 -4.75 1.27
N ASN A 57 -26.46 -5.01 1.87
CA ASN A 57 -27.68 -5.33 1.13
C ASN A 57 -28.64 -4.15 0.99
N THR A 58 -28.49 -3.11 1.82
CA THR A 58 -29.52 -2.05 1.94
C THR A 58 -28.99 -0.65 1.70
N LYS A 59 -27.69 -0.41 1.88
CA LYS A 59 -27.07 0.91 1.71
C LYS A 59 -26.42 1.07 0.34
N ASP A 60 -26.23 2.32 -0.07
CA ASP A 60 -25.28 2.64 -1.13
C ASP A 60 -23.88 2.16 -0.70
N PRO A 61 -23.19 1.32 -1.50
CA PRO A 61 -21.84 0.88 -1.19
C PRO A 61 -20.86 2.01 -0.83
N LEU A 62 -20.98 3.18 -1.46
CA LEU A 62 -20.08 4.31 -1.24
C LEU A 62 -20.33 5.04 0.08
N GLU A 63 -21.41 4.72 0.80
CA GLU A 63 -21.72 5.24 2.14
C GLU A 63 -21.34 4.26 3.25
N ILE A 64 -20.87 3.05 2.90
CA ILE A 64 -20.48 2.03 3.88
C ILE A 64 -19.07 2.30 4.36
N ASN A 65 -18.92 2.52 5.66
CA ASN A 65 -17.61 2.55 6.31
C ASN A 65 -17.16 1.14 6.70
N ALA A 66 -15.85 0.93 6.76
CA ALA A 66 -15.21 -0.23 7.34
C ALA A 66 -14.91 0.00 8.83
N TYR A 67 -14.86 -1.07 9.62
CA TYR A 67 -14.22 -1.05 10.95
C TYR A 67 -12.69 -1.07 10.80
N GLN A 68 -12.15 -0.06 10.13
CA GLN A 68 -10.73 0.16 9.91
C GLN A 68 -10.30 1.44 10.63
N TYR A 69 -9.04 1.46 11.06
CA TYR A 69 -8.50 2.53 11.86
C TYR A 69 -6.99 2.64 11.70
N ASP A 70 -6.50 3.88 11.74
CA ASP A 70 -5.08 4.21 11.70
C ASP A 70 -4.68 5.04 12.92
N ILE A 71 -3.44 4.84 13.39
CA ILE A 71 -2.78 5.74 14.33
C ILE A 71 -1.85 6.63 13.52
N VAL A 72 -2.06 7.94 13.62
CA VAL A 72 -1.20 8.94 12.97
C VAL A 72 -0.50 9.77 14.05
N CYS A 73 0.78 10.04 13.85
CA CYS A 73 1.55 10.95 14.69
C CYS A 73 2.25 11.98 13.81
N ASN A 74 2.04 13.28 14.09
CA ASN A 74 2.66 14.39 13.35
C ASN A 74 2.50 14.28 11.82
N GLY A 75 1.38 13.73 11.35
CA GLY A 75 1.09 13.53 9.92
C GLY A 75 1.71 12.27 9.30
N VAL A 76 2.39 11.44 10.09
CA VAL A 76 2.92 10.14 9.68
C VAL A 76 2.03 9.02 10.20
N GLU A 77 1.56 8.16 9.30
CA GLU A 77 0.85 6.93 9.65
C GLU A 77 1.81 5.95 10.35
N LEU A 78 1.54 5.65 11.61
CA LEU A 78 2.36 4.76 12.44
C LEU A 78 1.88 3.32 12.38
N SER A 79 0.57 3.12 12.34
CA SER A 79 -0.04 1.81 12.42
C SER A 79 -1.38 1.83 11.71
N SER A 80 -1.72 0.73 11.06
CA SER A 80 -3.05 0.51 10.48
C SER A 80 -3.63 -0.81 10.99
N GLY A 81 -4.94 -0.85 11.19
CA GLY A 81 -5.64 -2.01 11.73
C GLY A 81 -7.10 -2.04 11.32
N ALA A 82 -7.72 -3.19 11.55
CA ALA A 82 -9.15 -3.37 11.29
C ALA A 82 -9.73 -4.52 12.10
N ILE A 83 -11.04 -4.43 12.36
CA ILE A 83 -11.85 -5.59 12.69
C ILE A 83 -12.07 -6.37 11.40
N ARG A 84 -11.79 -7.67 11.45
CA ARG A 84 -11.80 -8.53 10.27
C ARG A 84 -13.16 -9.19 10.11
N ASN A 85 -13.55 -9.35 8.85
CA ASN A 85 -14.65 -10.22 8.52
C ASN A 85 -14.30 -11.67 8.92
N HIS A 86 -15.27 -12.36 9.52
CA HIS A 86 -15.18 -13.77 9.93
C HIS A 86 -16.38 -14.58 9.44
N LYS A 87 -17.23 -13.98 8.59
CA LYS A 87 -18.48 -14.56 8.09
C LYS A 87 -18.41 -14.76 6.58
N PRO A 88 -18.58 -15.99 6.06
CA PRO A 88 -18.52 -16.25 4.62
C PRO A 88 -19.49 -15.41 3.81
N GLU A 89 -20.73 -15.28 4.25
CA GLU A 89 -21.79 -14.54 3.57
C GLU A 89 -21.48 -13.05 3.39
N ILE A 90 -20.82 -12.43 4.39
CA ILE A 90 -20.33 -11.06 4.28
C ILE A 90 -19.19 -10.99 3.27
N MET A 91 -18.29 -11.99 3.26
CA MET A 91 -17.15 -12.00 2.34
C MET A 91 -17.63 -12.06 0.89
N TYR A 92 -18.51 -13.01 0.56
CA TYR A 92 -19.04 -13.13 -0.79
C TYR A 92 -19.76 -11.85 -1.22
N ARG A 93 -20.64 -11.33 -0.37
CA ARG A 93 -21.41 -10.12 -0.70
C ARG A 93 -20.50 -8.90 -0.87
N ALA A 94 -19.49 -8.77 -0.03
CA ALA A 94 -18.57 -7.63 -0.09
C ALA A 94 -17.74 -7.65 -1.38
N PHE A 95 -17.27 -8.83 -1.80
CA PHE A 95 -16.51 -9.02 -3.03
C PHE A 95 -17.39 -8.89 -4.29
N GLU A 96 -18.65 -9.35 -4.23
CA GLU A 96 -19.62 -9.20 -5.32
C GLU A 96 -19.85 -7.72 -5.67
N ILE A 97 -19.98 -6.84 -4.66
CA ILE A 97 -20.11 -5.39 -4.85
C ILE A 97 -18.88 -4.80 -5.58
N ALA A 98 -17.68 -5.33 -5.30
CA ALA A 98 -16.45 -4.94 -5.97
C ALA A 98 -16.23 -5.66 -7.33
N GLY A 99 -17.23 -6.36 -7.85
CA GLY A 99 -17.19 -7.01 -9.16
C GLY A 99 -16.61 -8.42 -9.19
N TYR A 100 -16.40 -9.06 -8.04
CA TYR A 100 -15.85 -10.42 -7.96
C TYR A 100 -16.94 -11.45 -7.61
N GLY A 101 -17.18 -12.39 -8.52
CA GLY A 101 -18.09 -13.50 -8.28
C GLY A 101 -17.60 -14.46 -7.20
N PRO A 102 -18.50 -15.26 -6.59
CA PRO A 102 -18.17 -16.18 -5.51
C PRO A 102 -17.10 -17.21 -5.90
N GLU A 103 -17.03 -17.62 -7.17
CA GLU A 103 -16.02 -18.53 -7.69
C GLU A 103 -14.59 -17.98 -7.58
N VAL A 104 -14.42 -16.66 -7.77
CA VAL A 104 -13.12 -15.99 -7.61
C VAL A 104 -12.71 -16.01 -6.15
N VAL A 105 -13.66 -15.76 -5.25
CA VAL A 105 -13.40 -15.75 -3.80
C VAL A 105 -13.01 -17.15 -3.31
N GLU A 106 -13.68 -18.20 -3.80
CA GLU A 106 -13.33 -19.59 -3.50
C GLU A 106 -11.95 -19.99 -4.04
N ASP A 107 -11.63 -19.64 -5.29
CA ASP A 107 -10.34 -19.96 -5.92
C ASP A 107 -9.18 -19.29 -5.18
N LYS A 108 -9.31 -18.00 -4.86
CA LYS A 108 -8.23 -17.21 -4.25
C LYS A 108 -8.14 -17.36 -2.75
N PHE A 109 -9.27 -17.53 -2.07
CA PHE A 109 -9.37 -17.43 -0.61
C PHE A 109 -10.07 -18.65 0.04
N GLY A 110 -10.22 -19.75 -0.67
CA GLY A 110 -10.92 -20.95 -0.18
C GLY A 110 -10.40 -21.49 1.15
N GLY A 111 -9.08 -21.43 1.40
CA GLY A 111 -8.49 -21.81 2.68
C GLY A 111 -9.01 -20.96 3.86
N MET A 112 -9.12 -19.65 3.65
CA MET A 112 -9.65 -18.71 4.65
C MET A 112 -11.17 -18.89 4.83
N LEU A 113 -11.92 -19.00 3.74
CA LEU A 113 -13.37 -19.24 3.77
C LEU A 113 -13.71 -20.55 4.51
N ASN A 114 -12.93 -21.61 4.30
CA ASN A 114 -13.08 -22.85 5.03
C ASN A 114 -12.91 -22.64 6.54
N ALA A 115 -11.90 -21.88 6.97
CA ALA A 115 -11.73 -21.57 8.38
C ALA A 115 -12.95 -20.82 8.95
N PHE A 116 -13.54 -19.88 8.20
CA PHE A 116 -14.74 -19.17 8.64
C PHE A 116 -15.95 -20.10 8.84
N ARG A 117 -16.13 -21.11 7.97
CA ARG A 117 -17.21 -22.11 8.06
C ARG A 117 -17.14 -22.95 9.34
N PHE A 118 -15.96 -23.10 9.93
CA PHE A 118 -15.78 -23.81 11.21
C PHE A 118 -15.92 -22.92 12.45
N GLY A 119 -16.49 -21.72 12.29
CA GLY A 119 -16.79 -20.82 13.41
C GLY A 119 -15.60 -19.97 13.83
N ALA A 120 -14.94 -19.32 12.85
CA ALA A 120 -13.91 -18.33 13.16
C ALA A 120 -14.49 -17.23 14.08
N PRO A 121 -13.82 -16.90 15.19
CA PRO A 121 -14.33 -15.89 16.12
C PRO A 121 -14.26 -14.48 15.52
N PRO A 122 -15.04 -13.53 16.03
CA PRO A 122 -14.77 -12.11 15.80
C PRO A 122 -13.32 -11.80 16.18
N HIS A 123 -12.58 -11.21 15.25
CA HIS A 123 -11.16 -10.91 15.43
C HIS A 123 -10.80 -9.57 14.77
N GLY A 124 -9.72 -8.99 15.25
CA GLY A 124 -9.19 -7.72 14.76
C GLY A 124 -7.70 -7.69 15.02
N GLY A 125 -7.03 -6.72 14.41
CA GLY A 125 -5.59 -6.57 14.60
C GLY A 125 -5.11 -5.19 14.20
N ILE A 126 -3.84 -4.96 14.46
CA ILE A 126 -3.13 -3.73 14.11
C ILE A 126 -1.69 -4.09 13.76
N ALA A 127 -1.12 -3.42 12.75
CA ALA A 127 0.25 -3.62 12.31
C ALA A 127 1.03 -2.30 12.49
N PRO A 128 1.93 -2.21 13.48
CA PRO A 128 2.77 -1.03 13.65
C PRO A 128 3.96 -1.03 12.68
N GLY A 129 4.15 0.11 12.01
CA GLY A 129 5.33 0.43 11.22
C GLY A 129 6.50 0.80 12.14
N VAL A 130 7.17 -0.23 12.68
CA VAL A 130 8.26 -0.07 13.66
C VAL A 130 9.33 0.89 13.16
N ASP A 131 9.73 0.81 11.90
CA ASP A 131 10.76 1.71 11.34
C ASP A 131 10.33 3.18 11.38
N ARG A 132 9.05 3.49 11.11
CA ARG A 132 8.52 4.87 11.20
C ARG A 132 8.46 5.35 12.65
N ILE A 133 8.07 4.47 13.58
CA ILE A 133 8.05 4.79 15.01
C ILE A 133 9.48 5.12 15.48
N VAL A 134 10.46 4.29 15.14
CA VAL A 134 11.87 4.53 15.51
C VAL A 134 12.40 5.78 14.82
N MET A 135 12.09 6.00 13.53
CA MET A 135 12.46 7.22 12.79
C MET A 135 11.97 8.48 13.51
N LEU A 136 10.73 8.51 13.97
CA LEU A 136 10.19 9.66 14.71
C LEU A 136 10.83 9.82 16.10
N LEU A 137 11.06 8.72 16.82
CA LEU A 137 11.69 8.77 18.15
C LEU A 137 13.15 9.20 18.10
N ALA A 138 13.85 8.86 17.02
CA ALA A 138 15.26 9.21 16.79
C ALA A 138 15.42 10.54 16.02
N ASP A 139 14.33 11.27 15.78
CA ASP A 139 14.30 12.53 15.00
C ASP A 139 15.04 12.42 13.66
N GLN A 140 14.77 11.34 12.92
CA GLN A 140 15.42 11.08 11.64
C GLN A 140 14.53 11.53 10.46
N PRO A 141 15.12 12.10 9.40
CA PRO A 141 14.36 12.63 8.26
C PRO A 141 13.72 11.54 7.39
N ASN A 142 14.22 10.30 7.48
CA ASN A 142 13.72 9.18 6.68
C ASN A 142 14.06 7.83 7.31
N ILE A 143 13.33 6.77 6.93
CA ILE A 143 13.47 5.43 7.51
C ILE A 143 14.82 4.77 7.22
N ARG A 144 15.60 5.22 6.21
CA ARG A 144 16.91 4.61 5.92
C ARG A 144 17.92 4.87 7.03
N GLU A 145 17.76 5.95 7.78
CA GLU A 145 18.65 6.29 8.90
C GLU A 145 18.47 5.36 10.10
N VAL A 146 17.38 4.58 10.13
CA VAL A 146 17.08 3.64 11.22
C VAL A 146 17.13 2.17 10.79
N VAL A 147 17.50 1.92 9.53
CA VAL A 147 17.68 0.58 8.97
C VAL A 147 19.16 0.35 8.71
N ALA A 148 19.73 -0.73 9.25
CA ALA A 148 21.17 -0.99 9.17
C ALA A 148 21.70 -1.12 7.72
N PHE A 149 20.92 -1.76 6.84
CA PHE A 149 21.26 -1.96 5.43
C PHE A 149 20.06 -1.57 4.54
N PRO A 150 19.84 -0.27 4.30
CA PRO A 150 18.67 0.21 3.60
C PRO A 150 18.81 0.04 2.09
N MET A 151 17.70 -0.22 1.41
CA MET A 151 17.63 -0.19 -0.06
C MET A 151 17.44 1.23 -0.60
N ASN A 152 17.90 1.47 -1.82
CA ASN A 152 17.63 2.70 -2.56
C ASN A 152 16.17 2.72 -3.12
N GLN A 153 15.78 3.80 -3.80
CA GLN A 153 14.42 3.92 -4.36
C GLN A 153 14.12 2.91 -5.49
N GLN A 154 15.14 2.27 -6.05
CA GLN A 154 15.02 1.23 -7.08
C GLN A 154 15.03 -0.18 -6.47
N ALA A 155 14.84 -0.30 -5.15
CA ALA A 155 14.90 -1.56 -4.40
C ALA A 155 16.23 -2.31 -4.55
N GLN A 156 17.34 -1.57 -4.69
CA GLN A 156 18.68 -2.12 -4.77
C GLN A 156 19.40 -1.95 -3.43
N ASP A 157 20.22 -2.93 -3.07
CA ASP A 157 21.19 -2.86 -1.98
C ASP A 157 22.56 -2.49 -2.58
N PRO A 158 23.04 -1.24 -2.39
CA PRO A 158 24.32 -0.81 -2.95
C PRO A 158 25.53 -1.46 -2.27
N MET A 159 25.38 -1.93 -1.02
CA MET A 159 26.46 -2.56 -0.27
C MET A 159 26.69 -3.99 -0.76
N MET A 160 25.62 -4.73 -1.01
CA MET A 160 25.68 -6.12 -1.50
C MET A 160 25.63 -6.23 -3.02
N ASN A 161 25.45 -5.11 -3.73
CA ASN A 161 25.23 -5.06 -5.17
C ASN A 161 24.06 -5.98 -5.61
N ALA A 162 22.93 -5.88 -4.90
CA ALA A 162 21.74 -6.68 -5.14
C ALA A 162 20.58 -5.82 -5.70
N PRO A 163 19.66 -6.39 -6.50
CA PRO A 163 19.62 -7.78 -6.96
C PRO A 163 20.70 -8.11 -7.99
N HIS A 164 21.00 -9.39 -8.15
CA HIS A 164 21.94 -9.92 -9.13
C HIS A 164 21.29 -11.00 -9.99
N GLU A 165 21.84 -11.27 -11.18
CA GLU A 165 21.39 -12.36 -12.05
C GLU A 165 21.54 -13.72 -11.36
N ALA A 166 20.49 -14.55 -11.45
CA ALA A 166 20.50 -15.95 -11.03
C ALA A 166 21.19 -16.84 -12.08
N THR A 167 21.83 -17.92 -11.65
CA THR A 167 22.53 -18.81 -12.59
C THR A 167 21.56 -19.67 -13.40
N PRO A 168 21.97 -20.16 -14.60
CA PRO A 168 21.14 -21.06 -15.39
C PRO A 168 20.73 -22.33 -14.65
N GLU A 169 21.59 -22.87 -13.78
CA GLU A 169 21.31 -24.06 -12.97
C GLU A 169 20.20 -23.79 -11.95
N GLN A 170 20.26 -22.66 -11.24
CA GLN A 170 19.24 -22.24 -10.28
C GLN A 170 17.88 -22.04 -10.97
N LEU A 171 17.88 -21.39 -12.13
CA LEU A 171 16.65 -21.17 -12.91
C LEU A 171 16.07 -22.50 -13.40
N LYS A 172 16.91 -23.43 -13.85
CA LYS A 172 16.49 -24.75 -14.32
C LYS A 172 15.89 -25.59 -13.19
N GLU A 173 16.52 -25.59 -12.01
CA GLU A 173 16.04 -26.29 -10.82
C GLU A 173 14.64 -25.82 -10.42
N LEU A 174 14.38 -24.51 -10.50
CA LEU A 174 13.09 -23.91 -10.17
C LEU A 174 12.07 -23.94 -11.33
N HIS A 175 12.43 -24.52 -12.47
CA HIS A 175 11.63 -24.51 -13.71
C HIS A 175 11.24 -23.10 -14.19
N LEU A 176 12.14 -22.13 -14.00
CA LEU A 176 11.96 -20.72 -14.37
C LEU A 176 12.75 -20.36 -15.62
N ARG A 177 12.26 -19.34 -16.34
CA ARG A 177 12.97 -18.69 -17.45
C ARG A 177 12.77 -17.19 -17.37
N VAL A 178 13.86 -16.42 -17.44
CA VAL A 178 13.80 -14.96 -17.48
C VAL A 178 13.30 -14.51 -18.85
N VAL A 179 12.27 -13.66 -18.87
CA VAL A 179 11.77 -12.99 -20.08
C VAL A 179 12.13 -11.51 -19.96
N LEU A 180 13.22 -11.12 -20.61
CA LEU A 180 13.68 -9.73 -20.60
C LEU A 180 12.81 -8.86 -21.52
N PRO A 181 12.54 -7.59 -21.16
CA PRO A 181 11.86 -6.66 -22.05
C PRO A 181 12.67 -6.45 -23.34
N PRO A 182 12.01 -6.11 -24.47
CA PRO A 182 12.71 -5.84 -25.72
C PRO A 182 13.73 -4.72 -25.53
N LYS A 183 14.95 -4.91 -26.05
CA LYS A 183 16.02 -3.89 -25.98
C LYS A 183 15.55 -2.61 -26.67
N VAL A 184 15.40 -1.54 -25.91
CA VAL A 184 15.20 -0.20 -26.47
C VAL A 184 16.53 0.23 -27.09
N VAL A 185 16.62 0.18 -28.43
CA VAL A 185 17.75 0.75 -29.15
C VAL A 185 17.62 2.27 -29.05
N LYS A 186 18.45 2.90 -28.20
CA LYS A 186 18.57 4.36 -28.21
C LYS A 186 19.12 4.77 -29.57
N ALA A 187 18.36 5.55 -30.34
CA ALA A 187 18.87 6.20 -31.53
C ALA A 187 20.07 7.07 -31.13
N GLU A 188 21.21 6.85 -31.80
CA GLU A 188 22.37 7.73 -31.65
C GLU A 188 21.94 9.16 -31.99
N LYS A 189 22.22 10.10 -31.08
CA LYS A 189 22.11 11.52 -31.40
C LYS A 189 23.03 11.79 -32.60
N PRO A 190 22.56 12.41 -33.69
CA PRO A 190 23.45 12.87 -34.74
C PRO A 190 24.48 13.82 -34.12
N ALA A 191 25.74 13.62 -34.46
CA ALA A 191 26.84 14.49 -34.04
C ALA A 191 26.48 15.92 -34.48
N GLY A 192 26.29 16.81 -33.50
CA GLY A 192 26.07 18.22 -33.78
C GLY A 192 27.28 18.80 -34.49
N ASP A 193 27.05 19.47 -35.61
CA ASP A 193 28.05 20.24 -36.33
C ASP A 193 28.79 21.16 -35.36
N ALA A 194 30.12 21.06 -35.38
CA ALA A 194 30.99 21.97 -34.66
C ALA A 194 30.77 23.40 -35.20
N ALA A 195 30.25 24.29 -34.36
CA ALA A 195 30.23 25.71 -34.65
C ALA A 195 31.68 26.24 -34.77
N PRO A 196 32.00 27.06 -35.78
CA PRO A 196 33.34 27.59 -35.95
C PRO A 196 33.68 28.54 -34.81
N ALA A 197 34.89 28.41 -34.28
CA ALA A 197 35.47 29.36 -33.34
C ALA A 197 35.55 30.75 -34.00
N ALA A 198 34.90 31.75 -33.39
CA ALA A 198 35.06 33.14 -33.76
C ALA A 198 36.27 33.73 -33.02
N GLU A 199 37.26 34.18 -33.80
CA GLU A 199 38.32 35.07 -33.38
C GLU A 199 37.76 36.45 -33.02
N ALA A 200 38.15 36.98 -31.84
CA ALA A 200 38.56 38.38 -31.58
C ALA A 200 38.83 38.57 -30.08
#